data_AF-A0A0D0VCR8-F1
#
_entry.id   AF-A0A0D0VCR8-F1
#
_cell.length_a   1.000
_cell.length_b   1.000
_cell.length_c   1.000
_cell.angle_alpha   90.00
_cell.angle_beta   90.00
_cell.angle_gamma   90.00
#
_symmetry.space_group_name_H-M   'P 1'
#
loop_
_entity.id
_entity.type
_entity.pdbx_description
1 polymer ?
#
loop_
_entity_poly.entity_id
_entity_poly.type
_entity_poly.pdbx_seq_one_letter_code
_entity_poly.pdbx_strand_id
1 'polypeptide(L)'
;MIIGPTFMGAEPDRIDVGPHEGLRLFSQEEIRGLNLMRDLSPENQKRAQISEGMDCASGLPEDRWNPHLGGAHQDNRVVPFEGCPISAFSPEQREEVYALIQTFNIYLPEGPMKYKMQRIRKFEDQTYFAWIGKFGLGDPYYFRIHSPATFCEFDFHCGIFLTNTSPAKCHVHTVNRLPNCEDYGKALIRQWREEEQGKQ
;
A
#
# COMPACT_ATOMS: atom_id res chain seq x y z
N MET A 1 -2.39 -15.87 -13.35
CA MET A 1 -3.41 -15.79 -12.28
C MET A 1 -3.53 -14.34 -11.85
N ILE A 2 -4.76 -13.85 -11.65
CA ILE A 2 -5.03 -12.50 -11.15
C ILE A 2 -5.92 -12.64 -9.90
N ILE A 3 -5.49 -12.01 -8.80
CA ILE A 3 -6.27 -11.89 -7.56
C ILE A 3 -6.14 -10.43 -7.15
N GLY A 4 -7.20 -9.65 -7.34
CA GLY A 4 -7.23 -8.23 -7.04
C GLY A 4 -8.44 -7.52 -7.66
N PRO A 5 -8.86 -6.39 -7.09
CA PRO A 5 -8.24 -5.71 -5.95
C PRO A 5 -8.45 -6.48 -4.64
N THR A 6 -7.57 -6.26 -3.66
CA THR A 6 -7.72 -6.82 -2.31
C THR A 6 -7.75 -5.70 -1.29
N PHE A 7 -8.65 -5.82 -0.32
CA PHE A 7 -8.74 -4.95 0.85
C PHE A 7 -8.77 -5.88 2.07
N MET A 8 -7.76 -5.78 2.93
CA MET A 8 -7.69 -6.57 4.16
C MET A 8 -7.44 -5.62 5.33
N GLY A 9 -8.09 -5.86 6.46
CA GLY A 9 -7.92 -5.02 7.63
C GLY A 9 -8.27 -5.72 8.93
N ALA A 10 -7.91 -5.09 10.04
CA ALA A 10 -8.22 -5.57 11.38
C ALA A 10 -8.51 -4.41 12.32
N GLU A 11 -9.57 -4.56 13.11
CA GLU A 11 -9.95 -3.69 14.23
C GLU A 11 -10.64 -4.54 15.31
N PRO A 12 -10.04 -4.73 16.50
CA PRO A 12 -8.67 -4.37 16.86
C PRO A 12 -7.62 -5.18 16.08
N ASP A 13 -6.40 -4.65 15.93
CA ASP A 13 -5.29 -5.31 15.24
C ASP A 13 -4.54 -6.35 16.09
N ARG A 14 -4.81 -6.41 17.41
CA ARG A 14 -4.14 -7.29 18.38
C ARG A 14 -5.11 -7.95 19.36
N ILE A 15 -4.76 -9.17 19.78
CA ILE A 15 -5.42 -9.89 20.88
C ILE A 15 -4.64 -9.67 22.18
N ASP A 16 -5.24 -9.00 23.15
CA ASP A 16 -4.57 -8.66 24.43
C ASP A 16 -4.66 -9.77 25.50
N VAL A 17 -5.65 -10.68 25.42
CA VAL A 17 -5.85 -11.76 26.42
C VAL A 17 -6.40 -13.04 25.80
N GLY A 18 -6.15 -14.18 26.44
CA GLY A 18 -6.75 -15.48 26.10
C GLY A 18 -5.84 -16.41 25.28
N PRO A 19 -6.37 -17.49 24.70
CA PRO A 19 -5.56 -18.53 24.04
C PRO A 19 -4.72 -18.06 22.85
N HIS A 20 -5.06 -16.89 22.29
CA HIS A 20 -4.39 -16.28 21.14
C HIS A 20 -3.74 -14.93 21.49
N GLU A 21 -3.47 -14.68 22.78
CA GLU A 21 -2.77 -13.49 23.25
C GLU A 21 -1.49 -13.22 22.46
N GLY A 22 -1.28 -11.96 22.09
CA GLY A 22 -0.12 -11.51 21.31
C GLY A 22 -0.26 -11.69 19.81
N LEU A 23 -1.30 -12.37 19.31
CA LEU A 23 -1.58 -12.42 17.88
C LEU A 23 -1.87 -11.00 17.36
N ARG A 24 -1.13 -10.61 16.32
CA ARG A 24 -1.24 -9.29 15.70
C ARG A 24 -1.18 -9.40 14.19
N LEU A 25 -2.20 -8.88 13.52
CA LEU A 25 -2.29 -8.90 12.07
C LEU A 25 -1.54 -7.71 11.46
N PHE A 26 -1.05 -7.88 10.23
CA PHE A 26 -0.37 -6.85 9.42
C PHE A 26 0.90 -6.22 10.05
N SER A 27 1.50 -6.91 11.03
CA SER A 27 2.69 -6.43 11.73
C SER A 27 3.93 -6.35 10.84
N GLN A 28 4.01 -7.17 9.79
CA GLN A 28 5.12 -7.13 8.84
C GLN A 28 5.05 -5.87 7.96
N GLU A 29 3.88 -5.57 7.38
CA GLU A 29 3.63 -4.38 6.58
C GLU A 29 3.90 -3.11 7.38
N GLU A 30 3.40 -3.07 8.62
CA GLU A 30 3.62 -1.95 9.53
C GLU A 30 5.10 -1.73 9.83
N ILE A 31 5.77 -2.73 10.43
CA ILE A 31 7.12 -2.58 10.98
C ILE A 31 8.11 -2.29 9.85
N ARG A 32 7.99 -3.00 8.74
CA ARG A 32 8.86 -2.80 7.57
C ARG A 32 8.68 -1.41 6.97
N GLY A 33 7.43 -0.97 6.81
CA GLY A 33 7.14 0.36 6.28
C GLY A 33 7.68 1.49 7.17
N LEU A 34 7.50 1.36 8.49
CA LEU A 34 8.01 2.34 9.45
C LEU A 34 9.54 2.36 9.50
N ASN A 35 10.17 1.19 9.54
CA ASN A 35 11.63 1.11 9.55
C ASN A 35 12.21 1.71 8.27
N LEU A 36 11.64 1.37 7.10
CA LEU A 36 12.05 1.97 5.84
C LEU A 36 11.99 3.50 5.90
N MET A 37 10.84 4.07 6.28
CA MET A 37 10.69 5.54 6.36
C MET A 37 11.71 6.17 7.31
N ARG A 38 11.95 5.55 8.47
CA ARG A 38 12.91 6.05 9.47
C ARG A 38 14.37 5.93 9.03
N ASP A 39 14.69 4.94 8.22
CA ASP A 39 16.04 4.67 7.73
C ASP A 39 16.41 5.50 6.48
N LEU A 40 15.44 6.16 5.84
CA LEU A 40 15.70 7.10 4.75
C LEU A 40 16.54 8.30 5.21
N SER A 41 17.34 8.86 4.30
CA SER A 41 18.01 10.14 4.56
C SER A 41 16.99 11.26 4.80
N PRO A 42 17.34 12.34 5.53
CA PRO A 42 16.41 13.45 5.77
C PRO A 42 15.82 14.04 4.47
N GLU A 43 16.61 14.10 3.40
CA GLU A 43 16.16 14.56 2.09
C GLU A 43 15.11 13.63 1.48
N ASN A 44 15.33 12.32 1.56
CA ASN A 44 14.40 11.32 1.03
C ASN A 44 13.15 11.17 1.91
N GLN A 45 13.26 11.33 3.24
CA GLN A 45 12.11 11.44 4.15
C GLN A 45 11.22 12.60 3.75
N LYS A 46 11.80 13.79 3.57
CA LYS A 46 11.05 14.99 3.17
C LYS A 46 10.38 14.84 1.80
N ARG A 47 11.00 14.11 0.87
CA ARG A 47 10.41 13.83 -0.45
C ARG A 47 9.29 12.78 -0.38
N ALA A 48 9.42 11.80 0.50
CA ALA A 48 8.42 10.75 0.68
C ALA A 48 7.19 11.27 1.44
N GLN A 49 7.39 12.12 2.46
CA GLN A 49 6.34 12.65 3.32
C GLN A 49 5.57 13.77 2.62
N ILE A 50 4.41 13.42 2.07
CA ILE A 50 3.53 14.35 1.35
C ILE A 50 2.67 15.19 2.30
N SER A 51 2.41 14.71 3.52
CA SER A 51 1.80 15.49 4.59
C SER A 51 2.18 14.93 5.97
N GLU A 52 2.36 15.80 6.96
CA GLU A 52 2.50 15.40 8.36
C GLU A 52 1.15 15.12 9.03
N GLY A 53 0.08 15.77 8.56
CA GLY A 53 -1.29 15.58 9.05
C GLY A 53 -1.96 14.37 8.43
N MET A 54 -2.82 13.69 9.18
CA MET A 54 -3.54 12.49 8.73
C MET A 54 -5.03 12.70 8.51
N ASP A 55 -5.54 13.89 8.78
CA ASP A 55 -6.92 14.29 8.52
C ASP A 55 -6.95 15.76 8.05
N CYS A 56 -8.09 16.21 7.53
CA CYS A 56 -8.22 17.59 7.03
C CYS A 56 -7.95 18.63 8.12
N ALA A 57 -8.26 18.32 9.38
CA ALA A 57 -8.01 19.22 10.51
C ALA A 57 -6.52 19.36 10.85
N SER A 58 -5.70 18.37 10.52
CA SER A 58 -4.27 18.30 10.84
C SER A 58 -3.36 18.56 9.63
N GLY A 59 -3.91 18.76 8.42
CA GLY A 59 -3.15 19.19 7.25
C GLY A 59 -3.26 18.31 6.01
N LEU A 60 -4.19 17.35 5.95
CA LEU A 60 -4.55 16.76 4.66
C LEU A 60 -5.36 17.75 3.81
N PRO A 61 -5.06 17.86 2.50
CA PRO A 61 -5.87 18.63 1.57
C PRO A 61 -7.35 18.22 1.57
N GLU A 62 -8.27 19.15 1.29
CA GLU A 62 -9.72 18.88 1.28
C GLU A 62 -10.14 17.82 0.24
N ASP A 63 -9.41 17.70 -0.87
CA ASP A 63 -9.61 16.65 -1.88
C ASP A 63 -9.10 15.27 -1.43
N ARG A 64 -8.49 15.20 -0.23
CA ARG A 64 -8.04 14.01 0.48
C ARG A 64 -8.73 13.90 1.85
N TRP A 65 -10.04 13.73 1.81
CA TRP A 65 -10.86 13.48 3.01
C TRP A 65 -10.35 12.26 3.84
N ASN A 66 -9.69 11.31 3.18
CA ASN A 66 -9.02 10.15 3.79
C ASN A 66 -7.63 9.98 3.14
N PRO A 67 -6.59 9.56 3.89
CA PRO A 67 -5.26 9.31 3.32
C PRO A 67 -5.22 8.29 2.18
N HIS A 68 -6.07 7.26 2.17
CA HIS A 68 -6.04 6.24 1.13
C HIS A 68 -6.75 6.66 -0.18
N LEU A 69 -6.20 6.24 -1.33
CA LEU A 69 -6.76 6.56 -2.65
C LEU A 69 -7.32 5.34 -3.38
N GLY A 70 -6.97 4.13 -2.95
CA GLY A 70 -7.41 2.85 -3.50
C GLY A 70 -8.51 2.16 -2.69
N GLY A 71 -9.12 2.84 -1.72
CA GLY A 71 -10.22 2.31 -0.90
C GLY A 71 -11.48 1.94 -1.70
N ALA A 72 -12.59 1.68 -1.00
CA ALA A 72 -13.85 1.27 -1.64
C ALA A 72 -14.28 2.25 -2.76
N HIS A 73 -14.89 1.71 -3.82
CA HIS A 73 -15.39 2.45 -4.98
C HIS A 73 -14.32 3.15 -5.85
N GLN A 74 -13.04 2.79 -5.72
CA GLN A 74 -11.92 3.37 -6.48
C GLN A 74 -11.38 2.44 -7.58
N ASP A 75 -12.26 1.63 -8.18
CA ASP A 75 -11.86 0.61 -9.16
C ASP A 75 -11.17 1.21 -10.39
N ASN A 76 -9.94 0.77 -10.67
CA ASN A 76 -9.11 1.29 -11.76
C ASN A 76 -8.94 2.82 -11.75
N ARG A 77 -9.04 3.46 -10.58
CA ARG A 77 -8.75 4.89 -10.43
C ARG A 77 -7.36 5.20 -10.96
N VAL A 78 -7.25 6.24 -11.78
CA VAL A 78 -5.95 6.80 -12.16
C VAL A 78 -5.45 7.67 -11.01
N VAL A 79 -4.35 7.25 -10.40
CA VAL A 79 -3.71 7.95 -9.29
C VAL A 79 -2.39 8.53 -9.77
N PRO A 80 -2.07 9.82 -9.51
CA PRO A 80 -0.75 10.36 -9.81
C PRO A 80 0.37 9.65 -9.03
N PHE A 81 1.57 9.57 -9.62
CA PHE A 81 2.76 9.17 -8.86
C PHE A 81 3.17 10.31 -7.92
N GLU A 82 3.46 9.97 -6.66
CA GLU A 82 3.78 10.93 -5.60
C GLU A 82 4.79 10.31 -4.64
N GLY A 83 5.48 11.17 -3.89
CA GLY A 83 6.48 10.75 -2.91
C GLY A 83 7.88 10.65 -3.52
N CYS A 84 8.74 9.88 -2.87
CA CYS A 84 10.13 9.72 -3.26
C CYS A 84 10.28 8.55 -4.25
N PRO A 85 10.91 8.73 -5.43
CA PRO A 85 11.24 7.61 -6.30
C PRO A 85 12.26 6.71 -5.61
N ILE A 86 12.04 5.40 -5.67
CA ILE A 86 12.90 4.44 -4.96
C ILE A 86 14.30 4.34 -5.60
N SER A 87 14.49 4.85 -6.81
CA SER A 87 15.82 5.01 -7.43
C SER A 87 16.73 5.98 -6.66
N ALA A 88 16.17 6.82 -5.78
CA ALA A 88 16.94 7.65 -4.87
C ALA A 88 17.36 6.93 -3.57
N PHE A 89 16.91 5.69 -3.36
CA PHE A 89 17.20 4.91 -2.15
C PHE A 89 18.48 4.08 -2.30
N SER A 90 19.05 3.64 -1.18
CA SER A 90 20.15 2.68 -1.20
C SER A 90 19.71 1.33 -1.80
N PRO A 91 20.63 0.46 -2.26
CA PRO A 91 20.28 -0.90 -2.68
C PRO A 91 19.45 -1.67 -1.65
N GLU A 92 19.81 -1.59 -0.38
CA GLU A 92 19.14 -2.30 0.72
C GLU A 92 17.72 -1.76 0.95
N GLN A 93 17.54 -0.43 0.89
CA GLN A 93 16.24 0.22 1.00
C GLN A 93 15.32 -0.14 -0.18
N ARG A 94 15.87 -0.27 -1.41
CA ARG A 94 15.11 -0.76 -2.56
C ARG A 94 14.65 -2.21 -2.38
N GLU A 95 15.52 -3.07 -1.87
CA GLU A 95 15.15 -4.45 -1.53
C GLU A 95 14.07 -4.51 -0.45
N GLU A 96 14.08 -3.62 0.53
CA GLU A 96 13.00 -3.53 1.53
C GLU A 96 11.66 -3.11 0.92
N VAL A 97 11.66 -2.20 -0.07
CA VAL A 97 10.45 -1.89 -0.85
C VAL A 97 9.92 -3.13 -1.56
N TYR A 98 10.79 -3.94 -2.15
CA TYR A 98 10.38 -5.19 -2.80
C TYR A 98 9.85 -6.22 -1.80
N ALA A 99 10.47 -6.34 -0.62
CA ALA A 99 10.00 -7.20 0.45
C ALA A 99 8.61 -6.76 0.97
N LEU A 100 8.38 -5.45 1.09
CA LEU A 100 7.06 -4.89 1.40
C LEU A 100 6.04 -5.32 0.34
N ILE A 101 6.30 -5.07 -0.94
CA ILE A 101 5.40 -5.47 -2.04
C ILE A 101 5.09 -6.98 -1.99
N GLN A 102 6.08 -7.83 -1.69
CA GLN A 102 5.86 -9.27 -1.51
C GLN A 102 4.93 -9.55 -0.34
N THR A 103 5.11 -8.86 0.79
CA THR A 103 4.26 -8.98 2.00
C THR A 103 2.80 -8.66 1.67
N PHE A 104 2.56 -7.58 0.91
CA PHE A 104 1.22 -7.26 0.42
C PHE A 104 0.59 -8.36 -0.44
N ASN A 105 1.39 -9.21 -1.08
CA ASN A 105 0.95 -10.18 -2.05
C ASN A 105 1.15 -11.64 -1.58
N ILE A 106 1.32 -11.90 -0.26
CA ILE A 106 1.67 -13.25 0.25
C ILE A 106 0.70 -14.36 -0.14
N TYR A 107 -0.53 -14.00 -0.52
CA TYR A 107 -1.56 -14.94 -0.97
C TYR A 107 -1.30 -15.49 -2.39
N LEU A 108 -0.35 -14.93 -3.14
CA LEU A 108 0.03 -15.45 -4.45
C LEU A 108 0.91 -16.71 -4.29
N PRO A 109 0.64 -17.79 -5.06
CA PRO A 109 1.56 -18.92 -5.17
C PRO A 109 2.93 -18.49 -5.72
N GLU A 110 3.95 -19.33 -5.51
CA GLU A 110 5.35 -19.02 -5.85
C GLU A 110 5.55 -18.55 -7.31
N GLY A 111 4.97 -19.26 -8.29
CA GLY A 111 5.10 -18.91 -9.71
C GLY A 111 4.54 -17.52 -10.05
N PRO A 112 3.24 -17.25 -9.78
CA PRO A 112 2.65 -15.92 -9.93
C PRO A 112 3.40 -14.82 -9.17
N MET A 113 3.83 -15.08 -7.93
CA MET A 113 4.61 -14.12 -7.14
C MET A 113 5.93 -13.78 -7.83
N LYS A 114 6.71 -14.78 -8.26
CA LYS A 114 7.99 -14.60 -8.95
C LYS A 114 7.82 -13.75 -10.22
N TYR A 115 6.81 -14.06 -11.03
CA TYR A 115 6.52 -13.29 -12.24
C TYR A 115 6.13 -11.83 -11.92
N LYS A 116 5.28 -11.63 -10.91
CA LYS A 116 4.88 -10.28 -10.46
C LYS A 116 6.10 -9.46 -10.05
N MET A 117 6.98 -10.02 -9.21
CA MET A 117 8.19 -9.31 -8.76
C MET A 117 9.16 -9.01 -9.90
N GLN A 118 9.33 -9.91 -10.86
CA GLN A 118 10.12 -9.65 -12.07
C GLN A 118 9.53 -8.49 -12.89
N ARG A 119 8.21 -8.41 -13.04
CA ARG A 119 7.54 -7.30 -13.74
C ARG A 119 7.76 -5.99 -12.99
N ILE A 120 7.56 -5.96 -11.68
CA ILE A 120 7.71 -4.76 -10.85
C ILE A 120 9.14 -4.21 -10.89
N ARG A 121 10.16 -5.07 -10.81
CA ARG A 121 11.58 -4.64 -10.87
C ARG A 121 11.95 -3.95 -12.19
N LYS A 122 11.25 -4.24 -13.30
CA LYS A 122 11.46 -3.50 -14.57
C LYS A 122 11.01 -2.05 -14.52
N PHE A 123 10.19 -1.68 -13.53
CA PHE A 123 9.69 -0.33 -13.32
C PHE A 123 10.32 0.32 -12.06
N GLU A 124 11.51 -0.10 -11.64
CA GLU A 124 12.21 0.45 -10.47
C GLU A 124 12.30 1.98 -10.53
N ASP A 125 12.73 2.54 -11.67
CA ASP A 125 12.87 3.99 -11.90
C ASP A 125 11.53 4.74 -11.92
N GLN A 126 10.40 4.02 -11.98
CA GLN A 126 9.04 4.54 -11.98
C GLN A 126 8.25 4.04 -10.76
N THR A 127 8.95 3.59 -9.72
CA THR A 127 8.34 3.17 -8.46
C THR A 127 8.57 4.23 -7.40
N TYR A 128 7.49 4.62 -6.71
CA TYR A 128 7.47 5.70 -5.75
C TYR A 128 6.97 5.23 -4.39
N PHE A 129 7.57 5.77 -3.34
CA PHE A 129 7.17 5.60 -1.95
C PHE A 129 6.65 6.94 -1.39
N ALA A 130 5.36 6.98 -1.07
CA ALA A 130 4.70 8.14 -0.47
C ALA A 130 4.30 7.85 0.97
N TRP A 131 4.33 8.88 1.81
CA TRP A 131 4.07 8.79 3.24
C TRP A 131 3.18 9.93 3.73
N ILE A 132 2.22 9.64 4.60
CA ILE A 132 1.40 10.61 5.31
C ILE A 132 1.46 10.31 6.81
N GLY A 133 1.56 11.34 7.63
CA GLY A 133 1.62 11.22 9.08
C GLY A 133 3.04 11.32 9.61
N LYS A 134 3.16 11.24 10.94
CA LYS A 134 4.46 11.15 11.62
C LYS A 134 5.01 9.74 11.53
N PHE A 135 6.26 9.54 11.96
CA PHE A 135 6.97 8.26 11.86
C PHE A 135 7.69 7.89 13.16
N GLY A 136 7.18 8.33 14.31
CA GLY A 136 7.53 7.80 15.62
C GLY A 136 6.90 6.42 15.85
N LEU A 137 7.39 5.69 16.86
CA LEU A 137 6.94 4.31 17.13
C LEU A 137 5.44 4.20 17.47
N GLY A 138 4.88 5.23 18.10
CA GLY A 138 3.47 5.29 18.48
C GLY A 138 2.57 6.04 17.49
N ASP A 139 3.14 6.65 16.45
CA ASP A 139 2.37 7.49 15.54
C ASP A 139 1.58 6.64 14.53
N PRO A 140 0.30 6.94 14.28
CA PRO A 140 -0.38 6.42 13.10
C PRO A 140 0.22 7.06 11.84
N TYR A 141 0.10 6.35 10.72
CA TYR A 141 0.59 6.81 9.43
C TYR A 141 -0.12 6.07 8.28
N TYR A 142 0.11 6.60 7.09
CA TYR A 142 -0.19 5.95 5.82
C TYR A 142 1.08 5.89 4.99
N PHE A 143 1.23 4.83 4.21
CA PHE A 143 2.20 4.81 3.11
C PHE A 143 1.63 4.15 1.87
N ARG A 144 2.21 4.51 0.72
CA ARG A 144 1.89 3.91 -0.57
C ARG A 144 3.14 3.59 -1.36
N ILE A 145 3.15 2.40 -1.94
CA ILE A 145 4.11 1.99 -2.97
C ILE A 145 3.36 1.92 -4.29
N HIS A 146 3.73 2.79 -5.24
CA HIS A 146 3.02 2.92 -6.51
C HIS A 146 3.98 2.95 -7.69
N SER A 147 3.68 2.17 -8.72
CA SER A 147 4.36 2.15 -10.01
C SER A 147 3.38 1.80 -11.12
N PRO A 148 3.80 1.84 -12.40
CA PRO A 148 2.99 1.29 -13.50
C PRO A 148 2.63 -0.21 -13.34
N ALA A 149 3.26 -0.95 -12.42
CA ALA A 149 3.06 -2.39 -12.24
C ALA A 149 2.50 -2.81 -10.87
N THR A 150 2.44 -1.91 -9.88
CA THR A 150 1.88 -2.22 -8.55
C THR A 150 1.28 -1.00 -7.88
N PHE A 151 0.28 -1.23 -7.03
CA PHE A 151 -0.31 -0.22 -6.16
C PHE A 151 -0.63 -0.88 -4.82
N CYS A 152 0.11 -0.50 -3.78
CA CYS A 152 -0.01 -1.03 -2.42
C CYS A 152 -0.18 0.15 -1.46
N GLU A 153 -1.23 0.17 -0.64
CA GLU A 153 -1.44 1.16 0.42
C GLU A 153 -1.57 0.50 1.78
N PHE A 154 -0.97 1.11 2.79
CA PHE A 154 -1.16 0.78 4.19
C PHE A 154 -1.68 2.03 4.91
N ASP A 155 -2.71 1.89 5.74
CA ASP A 155 -3.15 2.97 6.62
C ASP A 155 -3.53 2.49 8.01
N PHE A 156 -3.27 3.35 8.99
CA PHE A 156 -4.02 3.38 10.23
C PHE A 156 -5.23 4.29 10.08
N HIS A 157 -6.39 3.81 10.53
CA HIS A 157 -7.67 4.47 10.34
C HIS A 157 -8.31 4.88 11.67
N CYS A 158 -9.30 5.79 11.62
CA CYS A 158 -10.18 6.03 12.77
C CYS A 158 -11.04 4.78 13.06
N GLY A 159 -11.49 4.65 14.30
CA GLY A 159 -12.25 3.49 14.73
C GLY A 159 -13.63 3.43 14.09
N ILE A 160 -14.05 2.21 13.72
CA ILE A 160 -15.42 1.89 13.32
C ILE A 160 -16.08 1.11 14.44
N PHE A 161 -15.39 0.11 14.99
CA PHE A 161 -15.79 -0.61 16.20
C PHE A 161 -15.32 0.09 17.48
N LEU A 162 -14.13 0.69 17.45
CA LEU A 162 -13.58 1.48 18.55
C LEU A 162 -14.02 2.95 18.43
N THR A 163 -13.96 3.69 19.53
CA THR A 163 -14.53 5.04 19.63
C THR A 163 -13.56 6.17 19.24
N ASN A 164 -12.35 5.85 18.77
CA ASN A 164 -11.37 6.88 18.39
C ASN A 164 -11.79 7.54 17.07
N THR A 165 -11.98 8.85 17.10
CA THR A 165 -12.40 9.64 15.93
C THR A 165 -11.25 10.05 15.02
N SER A 166 -10.00 9.82 15.45
CA SER A 166 -8.78 10.08 14.69
C SER A 166 -8.01 8.77 14.46
N PRO A 167 -7.16 8.69 13.41
CA PRO A 167 -6.30 7.53 13.17
C PRO A 167 -5.53 7.09 14.40
N ALA A 168 -5.47 5.77 14.65
CA ALA A 168 -4.72 5.19 15.75
C ALA A 168 -4.19 3.80 15.40
N LYS A 169 -3.14 3.35 16.10
CA LYS A 169 -2.51 2.02 15.96
C LYS A 169 -3.35 0.89 16.55
N CYS A 170 -4.61 0.81 16.14
CA CYS A 170 -5.58 -0.21 16.54
C CYS A 170 -6.56 -0.58 15.43
N HIS A 171 -6.55 0.15 14.30
CA HIS A 171 -7.35 -0.13 13.12
C HIS A 171 -6.46 0.02 11.88
N VAL A 172 -6.16 -1.09 11.20
CA VAL A 172 -5.22 -1.13 10.08
C VAL A 172 -5.91 -1.63 8.81
N HIS A 173 -5.53 -1.05 7.68
CA HIS A 173 -5.89 -1.52 6.35
C HIS A 173 -4.66 -1.76 5.48
N THR A 174 -4.77 -2.76 4.62
CA THR A 174 -3.91 -2.98 3.47
C THR A 174 -4.77 -3.02 2.21
N VAL A 175 -4.35 -2.29 1.19
CA VAL A 175 -5.04 -2.23 -0.09
C VAL A 175 -4.05 -2.59 -1.19
N ASN A 176 -4.41 -3.57 -2.03
CA ASN A 176 -3.77 -3.75 -3.34
C ASN A 176 -4.75 -3.48 -4.46
N ARG A 177 -4.30 -2.65 -5.40
CA ARG A 177 -4.95 -2.44 -6.70
C ARG A 177 -4.04 -2.94 -7.81
N LEU A 178 -4.63 -3.18 -8.97
CA LEU A 178 -3.89 -3.64 -10.14
C LEU A 178 -3.91 -2.53 -11.21
N PRO A 179 -2.78 -1.81 -11.41
CA PRO A 179 -2.69 -0.77 -12.43
C PRO A 179 -3.03 -1.26 -13.85
N ASN A 180 -3.30 -0.32 -14.75
CA ASN A 180 -3.59 -0.58 -16.18
C ASN A 180 -4.91 -1.34 -16.44
N CYS A 181 -5.97 -0.99 -15.72
CA CYS A 181 -7.29 -1.59 -15.88
C CYS A 181 -7.34 -3.09 -15.48
N GLU A 182 -6.47 -3.53 -14.57
CA GLU A 182 -6.36 -4.93 -14.20
C GLU A 182 -7.27 -5.33 -13.01
N ASP A 183 -7.91 -4.37 -12.30
CA ASP A 183 -8.84 -4.69 -11.21
C ASP A 183 -9.99 -5.58 -11.72
N TYR A 184 -10.30 -6.65 -10.96
CA TYR A 184 -11.30 -7.67 -11.28
C TYR A 184 -11.10 -8.33 -12.66
N GLY A 185 -9.87 -8.34 -13.17
CA GLY A 185 -9.54 -8.96 -14.46
C GLY A 185 -10.13 -8.24 -15.67
N LYS A 186 -10.51 -6.96 -15.57
CA LYS A 186 -11.08 -6.21 -16.70
C LYS A 186 -10.18 -6.20 -17.94
N ALA A 187 -8.86 -5.99 -17.77
CA ALA A 187 -7.88 -6.09 -18.84
C ALA A 187 -7.85 -7.49 -19.48
N LEU A 188 -7.94 -8.55 -18.68
CA LEU A 188 -7.96 -9.94 -19.17
C LEU A 188 -9.24 -10.24 -19.97
N ILE A 189 -10.39 -9.75 -19.50
CA ILE A 189 -11.66 -9.88 -20.24
C ILE A 189 -11.59 -9.15 -21.58
N ARG A 190 -10.98 -7.95 -21.59
CA ARG A 190 -10.78 -7.18 -22.82
C ARG A 190 -9.88 -7.95 -23.79
N GLN A 191 -8.73 -8.43 -23.33
CA GLN A 191 -7.81 -9.23 -24.14
C GLN A 191 -8.52 -10.46 -24.74
N TRP A 192 -9.25 -11.21 -23.91
CA TRP A 192 -10.00 -12.38 -24.37
C TRP A 192 -11.01 -12.04 -25.48
N ARG A 193 -11.75 -10.93 -25.34
CA ARG A 193 -12.70 -10.49 -26.39
C ARG A 193 -12.01 -10.13 -27.71
N GLU A 194 -10.86 -9.46 -27.65
CA GLU A 194 -10.08 -9.09 -28.83
C GLU A 194 -9.53 -10.34 -29.54
N GLU A 195 -9.04 -11.34 -28.77
CA GLU A 195 -8.58 -12.62 -29.30
C GLU A 195 -9.70 -13.45 -29.93
N GLU A 196 -10.92 -13.42 -29.39
CA GLU A 196 -12.07 -14.12 -29.97
C GLU A 196 -12.57 -13.45 -31.27
N GLN A 197 -12.52 -12.12 -31.35
CA GLN A 197 -12.90 -11.38 -32.57
C GLN A 197 -11.89 -11.57 -33.71
N GLY A 198 -10.59 -11.67 -33.38
CA GLY A 198 -9.54 -11.93 -34.38
C GLY A 198 -9.54 -13.35 -34.98
N LYS A 199 -10.38 -14.25 -34.48
CA LYS A 199 -10.57 -15.61 -35.02
C LYS A 199 -11.70 -15.71 -36.05
N GLN A 200 -12.49 -14.65 -36.25
CA GLN A 200 -13.56 -14.56 -37.26
C GLN A 200 -13.06 -13.91 -38.55
#